data_AF-A0A953JHN3-F1
#
_entry.id   AF-A0A953JHN3-F1
#
_cell.length_a   1.000
_cell.length_b   1.000
_cell.length_c   1.000
_cell.angle_alpha   90.00
_cell.angle_beta   90.00
_cell.angle_gamma   90.00
#
_symmetry.space_group_name_H-M   'P 1'
#
loop_
_entity.id
_entity.type
_entity.pdbx_description
1 polymer ?
#
loop_
_entity_poly.entity_id
_entity_poly.type
_entity_poly.pdbx_seq_one_letter_code
_entity_poly.pdbx_strand_id
1 'polypeptide(L)'
;MDKDALTSWALANGWQMIAGHPSLTKPSSPKEAIVRMVLKATVVTLEVKKPAGKWEKVSGAAYAKVQPDPETGLPRGLGLDTIPGFTMLMRENKDRMVFAGMTGRPKS
;
A
#
# COMPACT_ATOMS: atom_id res chain seq x y z
N MET A 1 -2.67 13.73 6.19
CA MET A 1 -3.50 12.52 6.25
C MET A 1 -3.16 11.80 7.54
N ASP A 2 -4.13 11.29 8.28
CA ASP A 2 -3.89 10.51 9.50
C ASP A 2 -3.83 9.00 9.22
N LYS A 3 -3.72 8.21 10.30
CA LYS A 3 -3.63 6.74 10.24
C LYS A 3 -4.83 6.11 9.53
N ASP A 4 -6.04 6.55 9.84
CA ASP A 4 -7.27 5.92 9.36
C ASP A 4 -7.53 6.33 7.90
N ALA A 5 -7.25 7.58 7.55
CA ALA A 5 -7.29 8.06 6.18
C ALA A 5 -6.28 7.32 5.29
N LEU A 6 -5.04 7.11 5.77
CA LEU A 6 -4.02 6.36 5.03
C LEU A 6 -4.37 4.87 4.90
N THR A 7 -4.92 4.27 5.95
CA THR A 7 -5.36 2.86 5.91
C THR A 7 -6.48 2.70 4.90
N SER A 8 -7.50 3.56 4.98
CA SER A 8 -8.66 3.54 4.07
C SER A 8 -8.23 3.77 2.62
N TRP A 9 -7.36 4.76 2.39
CA TRP A 9 -6.78 5.01 1.07
C TRP A 9 -6.03 3.78 0.55
N ALA A 10 -5.18 3.16 1.36
CA ALA A 10 -4.38 2.01 0.94
C ALA A 10 -5.28 0.86 0.51
N LEU A 11 -6.28 0.51 1.32
CA LEU A 11 -7.23 -0.57 1.02
C LEU A 11 -8.06 -0.30 -0.23
N ALA A 12 -8.45 0.95 -0.45
CA ALA A 12 -9.12 1.35 -1.69
C ALA A 12 -8.20 1.23 -2.93
N ASN A 13 -6.89 1.33 -2.75
CA ASN A 13 -5.89 1.38 -3.83
C ASN A 13 -5.10 0.07 -3.98
N GLY A 14 -5.71 -1.07 -3.64
CA GLY A 14 -5.15 -2.40 -3.89
C GLY A 14 -4.17 -2.89 -2.82
N TRP A 15 -3.99 -2.16 -1.73
CA TRP A 15 -3.28 -2.69 -0.57
C TRP A 15 -4.20 -3.61 0.21
N GLN A 16 -3.61 -4.52 0.98
CA GLN A 16 -4.34 -5.45 1.85
C GLN A 16 -3.69 -5.53 3.22
N MET A 17 -4.48 -5.84 4.25
CA MET A 17 -3.95 -5.98 5.61
C MET A 17 -3.21 -7.31 5.76
N ILE A 18 -1.89 -7.25 5.99
CA ILE A 18 -1.05 -8.41 6.27
C ILE A 18 -0.22 -8.11 7.51
N ALA A 19 -0.27 -9.02 8.51
CA ALA A 19 0.47 -8.89 9.77
C ALA A 19 0.28 -7.51 10.46
N GLY A 20 -0.93 -6.95 10.39
CA GLY A 20 -1.27 -5.66 11.02
C GLY A 20 -0.90 -4.41 10.21
N HIS A 21 -0.39 -4.57 8.98
CA HIS A 21 0.03 -3.45 8.13
C HIS A 21 -0.66 -3.48 6.75
N PRO A 22 -1.12 -2.34 6.22
CA PRO A 22 -1.45 -2.24 4.81
C PRO A 22 -0.21 -2.62 3.99
N SER A 23 -0.36 -3.56 3.08
CA SER A 23 0.76 -4.14 2.33
C SER A 23 0.41 -4.32 0.86
N LEU A 24 1.41 -4.14 -0.01
CA LEU A 24 1.39 -4.62 -1.39
C LEU A 24 2.10 -5.96 -1.46
N THR A 25 1.55 -6.84 -2.28
CA THR A 25 2.00 -8.23 -2.36
C THR A 25 2.69 -8.51 -3.67
N LYS A 26 3.55 -9.53 -3.66
CA LYS A 26 4.21 -10.02 -4.86
C LYS A 26 3.15 -10.44 -5.89
N PRO A 27 3.22 -9.99 -7.15
CA PRO A 27 2.23 -10.38 -8.16
C PRO A 27 2.16 -11.91 -8.36
N SER A 28 3.28 -12.62 -8.27
CA SER A 28 3.26 -14.08 -8.38
C SER A 28 2.82 -14.79 -7.08
N SER A 29 2.71 -14.10 -5.94
CA SER A 29 2.39 -14.67 -4.64
C SER A 29 1.58 -13.68 -3.78
N PRO A 30 0.23 -13.69 -3.89
CA PRO A 30 -0.64 -12.67 -3.28
C PRO A 30 -0.73 -12.75 -1.75
N LYS A 31 -0.06 -13.70 -1.12
CA LYS A 31 0.06 -13.83 0.34
C LYS A 31 1.39 -13.28 0.86
N GLU A 32 2.32 -12.96 -0.03
CA GLU A 32 3.66 -12.49 0.32
C GLU A 32 3.72 -10.96 0.20
N ALA A 33 3.70 -10.27 1.34
CA ALA A 33 3.95 -8.84 1.39
C ALA A 33 5.40 -8.53 1.00
N ILE A 34 5.56 -7.61 0.04
CA ILE A 34 6.88 -7.09 -0.41
C ILE A 34 7.05 -5.60 -0.14
N VAL A 35 5.94 -4.89 0.07
CA VAL A 35 5.91 -3.51 0.57
C VAL A 35 4.90 -3.45 1.70
N ARG A 36 5.22 -2.74 2.78
CA ARG A 36 4.27 -2.46 3.86
C ARG A 36 4.31 -1.01 4.29
N MET A 37 3.15 -0.50 4.69
CA MET A 37 2.99 0.80 5.32
C MET A 37 2.95 0.62 6.84
N VAL A 38 3.99 1.10 7.51
CA VAL A 38 4.10 1.08 8.96
C VAL A 38 3.55 2.41 9.50
N LEU A 39 2.39 2.33 10.13
CA LEU A 39 1.66 3.46 10.71
C LEU A 39 1.90 3.49 12.22
N LYS A 40 2.73 4.40 12.73
CA LYS A 40 3.13 4.45 14.15
C LYS A 40 3.05 5.87 14.70
N ALA A 41 2.38 6.05 15.84
CA ALA A 41 2.21 7.33 16.52
C ALA A 41 1.76 8.44 15.55
N THR A 42 2.66 9.31 15.11
CA THR A 42 2.39 10.46 14.21
C THR A 42 3.07 10.34 12.85
N VAL A 43 3.67 9.19 12.54
CA VAL A 43 4.47 8.96 11.33
C VAL A 43 4.01 7.73 10.57
N VAL A 44 4.07 7.84 9.24
CA VAL A 44 3.97 6.73 8.30
C VAL A 44 5.35 6.44 7.73
N THR A 45 5.67 5.16 7.59
CA THR A 45 6.88 4.68 6.95
C THR A 45 6.53 3.65 5.89
N LEU A 46 7.17 3.74 4.72
CA LEU A 46 7.15 2.69 3.71
C LEU A 46 8.38 1.81 3.87
N GLU A 47 8.16 0.52 3.98
CA GLU A 47 9.21 -0.48 4.05
C GLU A 47 9.08 -1.49 2.92
N VAL A 48 10.22 -1.89 2.36
CA VAL A 48 10.32 -2.92 1.31
C VAL A 48 11.03 -4.13 1.89
N LYS A 49 10.55 -5.31 1.53
CA LYS A 49 11.14 -6.59 1.93
C LYS A 49 12.28 -6.94 0.98
N LYS A 50 13.51 -7.09 1.49
CA LYS A 50 14.64 -7.60 0.72
C LYS A 50 14.46 -9.09 0.41
N PRO A 51 15.19 -9.65 -0.59
CA PRO A 51 15.18 -11.09 -0.87
C PRO A 51 15.51 -11.96 0.36
N ALA A 52 16.40 -11.47 1.24
CA ALA A 52 16.74 -12.13 2.50
C ALA A 52 15.64 -12.04 3.59
N GLY A 53 14.48 -11.47 3.28
CA GLY A 53 13.33 -11.36 4.17
C GLY A 53 13.34 -10.16 5.12
N LYS A 54 14.45 -9.42 5.21
CA LYS A 54 14.56 -8.21 6.05
C LYS A 54 13.77 -7.04 5.47
N TRP A 55 13.04 -6.33 6.32
CA TRP A 55 12.38 -5.08 5.97
C TRP A 55 13.36 -3.91 6.04
N GLU A 56 13.33 -3.05 5.02
CA GLU A 56 14.12 -1.83 4.96
C GLU A 56 13.20 -0.63 4.71
N LYS A 57 13.37 0.42 5.51
CA LYS A 57 12.70 1.70 5.30
C LYS A 57 13.22 2.35 4.03
N VAL A 58 12.32 2.63 3.10
CA VAL A 58 12.63 3.35 1.86
C VAL A 58 12.13 4.79 1.87
N SER A 59 11.08 5.07 2.66
CA SER A 59 10.51 6.41 2.77
C SER A 59 9.70 6.55 4.06
N GLY A 60 9.43 7.78 4.47
CA GLY A 60 8.49 8.04 5.57
C GLY A 60 8.33 9.52 5.86
N ALA A 61 7.17 9.89 6.38
CA ALA A 61 6.82 11.25 6.71
C ALA A 61 5.89 11.30 7.93
N ALA A 62 5.88 12.45 8.61
CA ALA A 62 4.84 12.74 9.60
C ALA A 62 3.49 12.88 8.91
N TYR A 63 2.41 12.41 9.56
CA TYR A 63 1.03 12.51 9.05
C TYR A 63 0.64 13.93 8.63
N ALA A 64 1.09 14.93 9.40
CA ALA A 64 0.86 16.35 9.10
C ALA A 64 1.50 16.81 7.79
N LYS A 65 2.55 16.12 7.31
CA LYS A 65 3.25 16.43 6.06
C LYS A 65 2.74 15.61 4.87
N VAL A 66 1.91 14.58 5.11
CA VAL A 66 1.32 13.77 4.04
C VAL A 66 0.04 14.44 3.57
N GLN A 67 0.03 14.91 2.33
CA GLN A 67 -1.13 15.56 1.72
C GLN A 67 -1.62 14.72 0.55
N PRO A 68 -2.93 14.50 0.42
CA PRO A 68 -3.45 13.89 -0.79
C PRO A 68 -3.15 14.81 -1.98
N ASP A 69 -2.81 14.19 -3.10
CA ASP A 69 -2.81 14.86 -4.38
C ASP A 69 -4.25 15.25 -4.78
N PRO A 70 -4.52 16.49 -5.23
CA PRO A 70 -5.88 16.94 -5.50
C PRO A 70 -6.54 16.25 -6.69
N GLU A 71 -5.77 15.70 -7.63
CA GLU A 71 -6.30 15.05 -8.82
C GLU A 71 -6.39 13.53 -8.64
N THR A 72 -5.36 12.92 -8.06
CA THR A 72 -5.23 11.46 -7.98
C THR A 72 -5.54 10.89 -6.60
N GLY A 73 -5.62 11.74 -5.56
CA GLY A 73 -5.76 11.31 -4.17
C GLY A 73 -4.52 10.61 -3.61
N LEU A 74 -3.41 10.56 -4.35
CA LEU A 74 -2.18 9.87 -3.95
C LEU A 74 -1.51 10.58 -2.74
N PRO A 75 -1.09 9.85 -1.69
CA PRO A 75 -0.40 10.44 -0.55
C PRO A 75 1.00 10.96 -0.94
N ARG A 76 1.10 12.28 -1.12
CA ARG A 76 2.36 12.94 -1.45
C ARG A 76 3.30 12.97 -0.24
N GLY A 77 4.61 13.02 -0.52
CA GLY A 77 5.65 13.02 0.51
C GLY A 77 6.06 11.63 0.99
N LEU A 78 5.48 10.56 0.44
CA LEU A 78 5.89 9.16 0.69
C LEU A 78 6.70 8.55 -0.45
N GLY A 79 6.82 9.24 -1.60
CA GLY A 79 7.56 8.74 -2.76
C GLY A 79 6.87 7.57 -3.47
N LEU A 80 5.55 7.43 -3.32
CA LEU A 80 4.77 6.41 -4.02
C LEU A 80 4.74 6.62 -5.55
N ASP A 81 4.94 7.87 -5.96
CA ASP A 81 5.03 8.37 -7.34
C ASP A 81 6.47 8.45 -7.85
N THR A 82 7.44 8.69 -6.95
CA THR A 82 8.85 8.88 -7.33
C THR A 82 9.70 7.61 -7.23
N ILE A 83 9.34 6.65 -6.37
CA ILE A 83 10.09 5.40 -6.23
C ILE A 83 9.67 4.47 -7.39
N PRO A 84 10.62 4.04 -8.24
CA PRO A 84 10.32 3.18 -9.38
C PRO A 84 9.57 1.90 -8.98
N GLY A 85 8.56 1.54 -9.76
CA GLY A 85 7.82 0.28 -9.61
C GLY A 85 6.66 0.31 -8.60
N PHE A 86 6.55 1.31 -7.72
CA PHE A 86 5.43 1.38 -6.75
C PHE A 86 4.07 1.55 -7.44
N THR A 87 3.95 2.47 -8.40
CA THR A 87 2.71 2.71 -9.14
C THR A 87 2.27 1.48 -9.94
N MET A 88 3.20 0.79 -10.60
CA MET A 88 2.91 -0.49 -11.26
C MET A 88 2.42 -1.54 -10.26
N LEU A 89 3.11 -1.71 -9.14
CA LEU A 89 2.75 -2.70 -8.13
C LEU A 89 1.36 -2.42 -7.52
N MET A 90 1.04 -1.16 -7.23
CA MET A 90 -0.29 -0.75 -6.77
C MET A 90 -1.36 -1.10 -7.80
N ARG A 91 -1.11 -0.80 -9.08
CA ARG A 91 -2.04 -1.12 -10.17
C ARG A 91 -2.27 -2.63 -10.28
N GLU A 92 -1.22 -3.43 -10.30
CA GLU A 92 -1.33 -4.90 -10.39
C GLU A 92 -2.10 -5.51 -9.21
N ASN A 93 -1.87 -4.99 -7.98
CA ASN A 93 -2.61 -5.45 -6.81
C ASN A 93 -4.08 -4.99 -6.86
N LYS A 94 -4.35 -3.76 -7.32
CA LYS A 94 -5.70 -3.21 -7.50
C LYS A 94 -6.49 -3.99 -8.55
N ASP A 95 -5.89 -4.25 -9.71
CA ASP A 95 -6.51 -5.03 -10.79
C ASP A 95 -6.90 -6.42 -10.29
N ARG A 96 -5.97 -7.11 -9.59
CA ARG A 96 -6.26 -8.41 -8.96
C ARG A 96 -7.43 -8.34 -7.98
N MET A 97 -7.48 -7.33 -7.11
CA MET A 97 -8.55 -7.17 -6.14
C MET A 97 -9.92 -7.04 -6.83
N VAL A 98 -9.98 -6.28 -7.92
CA VAL A 98 -11.21 -6.11 -8.72
C VAL A 98 -11.63 -7.44 -9.37
N PHE A 99 -10.71 -8.16 -10.02
CA PHE A 99 -11.02 -9.44 -10.67
C PHE A 99 -11.38 -10.55 -9.67
N ALA A 100 -10.76 -10.56 -8.49
CA ALA A 100 -11.15 -11.46 -7.39
C ALA A 100 -12.60 -11.18 -6.94
N GLY A 101 -13.03 -9.92 -6.94
CA GLY A 101 -14.41 -9.53 -6.66
C GLY A 101 -15.42 -9.99 -7.73
N MET A 102 -15.00 -10.02 -9.00
CA MET A 102 -15.85 -10.48 -10.12
C MET A 102 -16.05 -12.00 -10.17
N THR A 103 -15.12 -12.78 -9.60
CA THR A 103 -15.17 -14.26 -9.58
C THR A 103 -15.81 -14.83 -8.30
N GLY A 104 -16.13 -13.97 -7.32
CA GLY A 104 -16.93 -14.36 -6.15
C GLY A 104 -18.35 -14.73 -6.58
N ARG A 105 -18.72 -16.01 -6.40
CA ARG A 105 -20.07 -16.54 -6.67
C ARG A 105 -21.17 -15.56 -6.22
N PRO A 106 -22.26 -15.37 -7.01
CA PRO A 106 -23.46 -14.76 -6.48
C PRO A 106 -23.91 -15.62 -5.29
N LYS A 107 -24.04 -15.01 -4.11
CA LYS A 107 -24.77 -15.64 -3.01
C LYS A 107 -26.22 -15.77 -3.48
N SER A 108 -26.62 -17.01 -3.78
CA SER A 108 -28.03 -17.40 -3.82
C SER A 108 -28.58 -17.54 -2.41
#